data_AF-A0A4S4L9B3-F1
#
_entry.id   AF-A0A4S4L9B3-F1
#
_cell.length_a   1.000
_cell.length_b   1.000
_cell.length_c   1.000
_cell.angle_alpha   90.00
_cell.angle_beta   90.00
_cell.angle_gamma   90.00
#
_symmetry.space_group_name_H-M   'P 1'
#
loop_
_entity.id
_entity.type
_entity.pdbx_description
1 polymer ?
#
loop_
_entity_poly.entity_id
_entity_poly.type
_entity_poly.pdbx_seq_one_letter_code
_entity_poly.pdbx_strand_id
1 'polypeptide(L)'
;MLVLSLFFLAVIGIANAAPQSTPKLMERIDVPRNWIRLADAPADHTIALRIALPQPNFATLEQHLYEVSDPDHDRYGAYLSKEEVEELVAPHPDSISAVTGWLAEHGIKESDCTHSPAKGWVKMNVPVGKAEQMLDTKYHVWKHTIDGDVLVRTTSYSLPEHLHEHVEFIQLTTMFGRFHRARSQISILEDAEENPASTNTEKIVDAKTGTAVDASCL
;
A
#
# COMPACT_ATOMS: atom_id res chain seq x y z
N MET A 1 -38.71 -28.39 67.82
CA MET A 1 -38.98 -28.34 66.36
C MET A 1 -39.09 -26.88 65.96
N LEU A 2 -38.11 -26.35 65.22
CA LEU A 2 -38.20 -25.10 64.47
C LEU A 2 -37.16 -25.22 63.35
N VAL A 3 -37.63 -25.43 62.12
CA VAL A 3 -36.79 -25.66 60.94
C VAL A 3 -36.63 -24.33 60.23
N LEU A 4 -35.39 -23.85 60.11
CA LEU A 4 -35.03 -22.64 59.39
C LEU A 4 -34.68 -23.03 57.94
N SER A 5 -35.55 -22.70 56.98
CA SER A 5 -35.27 -22.91 55.55
C SER A 5 -34.62 -21.65 54.94
N LEU A 6 -33.36 -21.78 54.52
CA LEU A 6 -32.64 -20.79 53.71
C LEU A 6 -32.95 -21.05 52.23
N PHE A 7 -33.57 -20.08 51.57
CA PHE A 7 -33.72 -20.06 50.11
C PHE A 7 -32.49 -19.36 49.49
N PHE A 8 -31.65 -20.12 48.80
CA PHE A 8 -30.62 -19.59 47.91
C PHE A 8 -31.24 -19.36 46.52
N LEU A 9 -31.40 -18.10 46.11
CA LEU A 9 -31.71 -17.74 44.73
C LEU A 9 -30.43 -17.81 43.90
N ALA A 10 -30.33 -18.81 43.01
CA ALA A 10 -29.29 -18.89 42.00
C ALA A 10 -29.65 -17.98 40.81
N VAL A 11 -28.86 -16.93 40.60
CA VAL A 11 -28.94 -16.09 39.41
C VAL A 11 -28.17 -16.80 38.29
N ILE A 12 -28.88 -17.32 37.30
CA ILE A 12 -28.29 -17.90 36.10
C ILE A 12 -28.00 -16.74 35.14
N GLY A 13 -26.72 -16.38 35.00
CA GLY A 13 -26.28 -15.41 34.01
C GLY A 13 -26.38 -16.01 32.60
N ILE A 14 -27.21 -15.39 31.75
CA ILE A 14 -27.27 -15.73 30.32
C ILE A 14 -26.03 -15.10 29.68
N ALA A 15 -25.02 -15.91 29.39
CA ALA A 15 -23.89 -15.49 28.58
C ALA A 15 -24.37 -15.39 27.12
N ASN A 16 -24.61 -14.17 26.64
CA ASN A 16 -24.75 -13.93 25.20
C ASN A 16 -23.38 -14.17 24.55
N ALA A 17 -23.20 -15.34 23.96
CA ALA A 17 -22.11 -15.57 23.02
C ALA A 17 -22.36 -14.68 21.80
N ALA A 18 -21.49 -13.70 21.55
CA ALA A 18 -21.51 -12.94 20.31
C ALA A 18 -21.41 -13.91 19.12
N PRO A 19 -22.13 -13.66 18.01
CA PRO A 19 -22.02 -14.50 16.83
C PRO A 19 -20.56 -14.53 16.38
N GLN A 20 -19.92 -15.70 16.44
CA GLN A 20 -18.57 -15.86 15.90
C GLN A 20 -18.67 -15.74 14.39
N SER A 21 -18.25 -14.61 13.84
CA SER A 21 -18.10 -14.45 12.40
C SER A 21 -17.09 -15.48 11.90
N THR A 22 -17.50 -16.37 11.01
CA THR A 22 -16.61 -17.38 10.44
C THR A 22 -15.54 -16.69 9.60
N PRO A 23 -14.24 -16.92 9.87
CA PRO A 23 -13.16 -16.34 9.07
C PRO A 23 -13.21 -16.93 7.65
N LYS A 24 -13.11 -16.06 6.66
CA LYS A 24 -13.09 -16.41 5.24
C LYS A 24 -11.80 -15.89 4.62
N LEU A 25 -11.12 -16.75 3.86
CA LEU A 25 -9.85 -16.44 3.20
C LEU A 25 -10.01 -15.20 2.31
N MET A 26 -9.20 -14.17 2.57
CA MET A 26 -9.19 -12.93 1.79
C MET A 26 -8.12 -12.99 0.70
N GLU A 27 -6.89 -13.34 1.08
CA GLU A 27 -5.76 -13.35 0.17
C GLU A 27 -4.80 -14.50 0.50
N ARG A 28 -4.24 -15.11 -0.54
CA ARG A 28 -3.16 -16.08 -0.43
C ARG A 28 -2.20 -15.91 -1.59
N ILE A 29 -0.91 -15.97 -1.28
CA ILE A 29 0.17 -15.97 -2.26
C ILE A 29 1.08 -17.18 -2.06
N ASP A 30 1.75 -17.58 -3.14
CA ASP A 30 2.90 -18.46 -3.03
C ASP A 30 4.11 -17.68 -2.53
N VAL A 31 5.01 -18.38 -1.83
CA VAL A 31 6.26 -17.79 -1.35
C VAL A 31 7.08 -17.30 -2.56
N PRO A 32 7.42 -16.01 -2.64
CA PRO A 32 8.20 -15.51 -3.76
C PRO A 32 9.60 -16.13 -3.77
N ARG A 33 10.21 -16.18 -4.96
CA ARG A 33 11.56 -16.73 -5.13
C ARG A 33 12.55 -16.02 -4.21
N ASN A 34 13.57 -16.77 -3.78
CA ASN A 34 14.66 -16.29 -2.94
C ASN A 34 14.24 -15.86 -1.52
N TRP A 35 13.02 -16.18 -1.07
CA TRP A 35 12.62 -16.02 0.33
C TRP A 35 12.59 -17.36 1.04
N ILE A 36 13.22 -17.40 2.20
CA ILE A 36 13.20 -18.55 3.10
C ILE A 36 12.64 -18.15 4.46
N ARG A 37 11.75 -18.97 5.01
CA ARG A 37 11.23 -18.80 6.37
C ARG A 37 12.34 -19.16 7.36
N LEU A 38 12.61 -18.26 8.30
CA LEU A 38 13.59 -18.47 9.36
C LEU A 38 12.95 -18.96 10.66
N ALA A 39 11.90 -18.28 11.10
CA ALA A 39 11.27 -18.51 12.40
C ALA A 39 9.86 -17.93 12.43
N ASP A 40 9.13 -18.22 13.50
CA ASP A 40 7.91 -17.51 13.83
C ASP A 40 8.24 -16.09 14.31
N ALA A 41 7.37 -15.14 13.96
CA ALA A 41 7.57 -13.76 14.37
C ALA A 41 7.27 -13.60 15.87
N PRO A 42 8.08 -12.84 16.63
CA PRO A 42 7.79 -12.55 18.03
C PRO A 42 6.44 -11.84 18.18
N ALA A 43 5.61 -12.30 19.12
CA ALA A 43 4.24 -11.79 19.28
C ALA A 43 4.17 -10.29 19.66
N ASP A 44 5.22 -9.78 20.29
CA ASP A 44 5.41 -8.40 20.72
C ASP A 44 6.00 -7.50 19.63
N HIS A 45 6.53 -8.07 18.54
CA HIS A 45 7.03 -7.30 17.41
C HIS A 45 5.89 -6.46 16.81
N THR A 46 6.12 -5.16 16.66
CA THR A 46 5.09 -4.23 16.15
C THR A 46 5.19 -4.10 14.64
N ILE A 47 4.05 -4.27 13.96
CA ILE A 47 3.92 -4.09 12.51
C ILE A 47 2.96 -2.94 12.19
N ALA A 48 3.26 -2.21 11.11
CA ALA A 48 2.46 -1.09 10.63
C ALA A 48 1.44 -1.55 9.57
N LEU A 49 0.28 -2.04 10.02
CA LEU A 49 -0.77 -2.48 9.13
C LEU A 49 -1.43 -1.31 8.40
N ARG A 50 -1.83 -1.55 7.15
CA ARG A 50 -2.60 -0.61 6.34
C ARG A 50 -3.76 -1.34 5.70
N ILE A 51 -4.97 -0.94 6.02
CA ILE A 51 -6.21 -1.51 5.47
C ILE A 51 -6.66 -0.59 4.35
N ALA A 52 -6.79 -1.13 3.14
CA ALA A 52 -7.37 -0.44 2.00
C ALA A 52 -8.89 -0.66 1.98
N LEU A 53 -9.64 0.43 1.88
CA LEU A 53 -11.09 0.40 1.72
C LEU A 53 -11.44 0.60 0.23
N PRO A 54 -12.56 0.03 -0.25
CA PRO A 54 -13.01 0.19 -1.63
C PRO A 54 -13.18 1.65 -2.05
N GLN A 55 -12.76 1.95 -3.29
CA GLN A 55 -12.94 3.27 -3.92
C GLN A 55 -14.04 3.17 -4.99
N PRO A 56 -15.28 3.62 -4.70
CA PRO A 56 -16.44 3.30 -5.53
C PRO A 56 -16.40 3.92 -6.93
N ASN A 57 -15.86 5.14 -7.08
CA ASN A 57 -15.87 5.88 -8.36
C ASN A 57 -14.51 5.85 -9.08
N PHE A 58 -13.74 4.78 -8.93
CA PHE A 58 -12.42 4.68 -9.56
C PHE A 58 -12.49 4.76 -11.11
N ALA A 59 -13.52 4.17 -11.72
CA ALA A 59 -13.75 4.26 -13.16
C ALA A 59 -13.99 5.71 -13.62
N THR A 60 -14.71 6.50 -12.82
CA THR A 60 -14.92 7.93 -13.09
C THR A 60 -13.63 8.71 -12.97
N LEU A 61 -12.80 8.40 -11.95
CA LEU A 61 -11.47 9.01 -11.82
C LEU A 61 -10.58 8.68 -13.04
N GLU A 62 -10.59 7.43 -13.50
CA GLU A 62 -9.85 6.98 -14.68
C GLU A 62 -10.34 7.69 -15.96
N GLN A 63 -11.65 7.81 -16.15
CA GLN A 63 -12.22 8.58 -17.24
C GLN A 63 -11.74 10.04 -17.20
N HIS A 64 -11.81 10.70 -16.05
CA HIS A 64 -11.30 12.06 -15.89
C HIS A 64 -9.82 12.15 -16.25
N LEU A 65 -9.00 11.19 -15.81
CA LEU A 65 -7.57 11.16 -16.14
C LEU A 65 -7.33 11.14 -17.65
N TYR A 66 -8.06 10.33 -18.40
CA TYR A 66 -7.93 10.26 -19.85
C TYR A 66 -8.38 11.55 -20.53
N GLU A 67 -9.55 12.08 -20.16
CA GLU A 67 -10.11 13.30 -20.75
C GLU A 67 -9.25 14.55 -20.56
N VAL A 68 -8.51 14.65 -19.44
CA VAL A 68 -7.66 15.81 -19.16
C VAL A 68 -6.22 15.65 -19.66
N SER A 69 -5.83 14.43 -20.03
CA SER A 69 -4.48 14.10 -20.52
C SER A 69 -4.41 13.98 -22.05
N ASP A 70 -5.55 13.92 -22.73
CA ASP A 70 -5.64 13.90 -24.19
C ASP A 70 -5.58 15.33 -24.76
N PRO A 71 -4.54 15.71 -25.53
CA PRO A 71 -4.41 17.04 -26.11
C PRO A 71 -5.50 17.40 -27.12
N ASP A 72 -6.18 16.42 -27.71
CA ASP A 72 -7.25 16.63 -28.68
C ASP A 72 -8.64 16.73 -28.00
N HIS A 73 -8.72 16.49 -26.69
CA HIS A 73 -9.96 16.54 -25.93
C HIS A 73 -10.24 17.93 -25.36
N ASP A 74 -11.50 18.37 -25.36
CA ASP A 74 -11.91 19.71 -24.91
C ASP A 74 -11.53 20.02 -23.46
N ARG A 75 -11.32 18.99 -22.64
CA ARG A 75 -10.94 19.10 -21.22
C ARG A 75 -9.43 19.02 -20.98
N TYR A 76 -8.60 19.03 -22.02
CA TYR A 76 -7.15 18.95 -21.86
C TYR A 76 -6.62 19.99 -20.85
N GLY A 77 -5.84 19.52 -19.87
CA GLY A 77 -5.27 20.37 -18.82
C GLY A 77 -6.25 20.84 -17.73
N ALA A 78 -7.54 20.49 -17.80
CA ALA A 78 -8.54 20.84 -16.79
C ALA A 78 -8.56 19.83 -15.63
N TYR A 79 -7.44 19.74 -14.90
CA TYR A 79 -7.27 18.82 -13.78
C TYR A 79 -8.23 19.10 -12.62
N LEU A 80 -8.64 18.03 -11.93
CA LEU A 80 -9.36 18.13 -10.66
C LEU A 80 -8.43 18.66 -9.57
N SER A 81 -8.99 19.44 -8.64
CA SER A 81 -8.34 19.79 -7.38
C SER A 81 -8.16 18.57 -6.49
N LYS A 82 -7.30 18.71 -5.48
CA LYS A 82 -7.04 17.64 -4.51
C LYS A 82 -8.32 17.23 -3.79
N GLU A 83 -9.11 18.20 -3.35
CA GLU A 83 -10.35 17.98 -2.61
C GLU A 83 -11.41 17.28 -3.46
N GLU A 84 -11.53 17.64 -4.75
CA GLU A 84 -12.43 16.96 -5.69
C GLU A 84 -12.04 15.50 -5.91
N VAL A 85 -10.74 15.20 -6.01
CA VAL A 85 -10.26 13.82 -6.11
C VAL A 85 -10.56 13.05 -4.82
N GLU A 86 -10.30 13.66 -3.66
CA GLU A 86 -10.54 13.02 -2.36
C GLU A 86 -12.02 12.68 -2.14
N GLU A 87 -12.93 13.58 -2.53
CA GLU A 87 -14.37 13.33 -2.48
C GLU A 87 -14.79 12.24 -3.48
N LEU A 88 -14.27 12.28 -4.71
CA LEU A 88 -14.62 11.32 -5.75
C LEU A 88 -14.28 9.88 -5.36
N VAL A 89 -13.11 9.66 -4.76
CA VAL A 89 -12.63 8.30 -4.40
C VAL A 89 -12.94 7.88 -2.96
N ALA A 90 -13.65 8.72 -2.19
CA ALA A 90 -13.96 8.40 -0.80
C ALA A 90 -14.77 7.09 -0.69
N PRO A 91 -14.41 6.18 0.23
CA PRO A 91 -15.21 4.99 0.49
C PRO A 91 -16.61 5.31 1.01
N HIS A 92 -17.54 4.37 0.82
CA HIS A 92 -18.88 4.50 1.39
C HIS A 92 -18.82 4.59 2.94
N PRO A 93 -19.65 5.44 3.58
CA PRO A 93 -19.69 5.56 5.05
C PRO A 93 -19.92 4.23 5.79
N ASP A 94 -20.64 3.30 5.16
CA ASP A 94 -20.86 1.95 5.72
C ASP A 94 -19.56 1.15 5.80
N SER A 95 -18.69 1.21 4.79
CA SER A 95 -17.39 0.54 4.82
C SER A 95 -16.49 1.10 5.92
N ILE A 96 -16.50 2.42 6.11
CA ILE A 96 -15.77 3.07 7.20
C ILE A 96 -16.29 2.58 8.55
N SER A 97 -17.62 2.54 8.71
CA SER A 97 -18.26 2.13 9.97
C SER A 97 -18.05 0.65 10.29
N ALA A 98 -18.11 -0.22 9.28
CA ALA A 98 -17.85 -1.66 9.41
C ALA A 98 -16.40 -1.93 9.85
N VAL A 99 -15.42 -1.31 9.19
CA VAL A 99 -14.00 -1.47 9.54
C VAL A 99 -13.71 -0.89 10.92
N THR A 100 -14.21 0.32 11.24
CA THR A 100 -14.02 0.92 12.57
C THR A 100 -14.65 0.07 13.68
N GLY A 101 -15.85 -0.48 13.45
CA GLY A 101 -16.51 -1.39 14.39
C GLY A 101 -15.68 -2.66 14.65
N TRP A 102 -15.22 -3.31 13.59
CA TRP A 102 -14.37 -4.51 13.69
C TRP A 102 -13.03 -4.24 14.40
N LEU A 103 -12.40 -3.09 14.16
CA LEU A 103 -11.18 -2.69 14.87
C LEU A 103 -11.45 -2.48 16.37
N ALA A 104 -12.58 -1.87 16.71
CA ALA A 104 -12.99 -1.65 18.09
C ALA A 104 -13.25 -2.98 18.85
N GLU A 105 -13.81 -4.00 18.18
CA GLU A 105 -13.98 -5.35 18.75
C GLU A 105 -12.65 -5.99 19.17
N HIS A 106 -11.55 -5.64 18.50
CA HIS A 106 -10.19 -6.08 18.83
C HIS A 106 -9.46 -5.13 19.80
N GLY A 107 -10.19 -4.15 20.35
CA GLY A 107 -9.70 -3.16 21.30
C GLY A 107 -8.75 -2.13 20.68
N ILE A 108 -8.83 -1.90 19.36
CA ILE A 108 -8.09 -0.85 18.66
C ILE A 108 -8.99 0.38 18.62
N LYS A 109 -8.55 1.47 19.25
CA LYS A 109 -9.34 2.69 19.30
C LYS A 109 -9.14 3.49 18.02
N GLU A 110 -10.12 4.30 17.67
CA GLU A 110 -10.01 5.24 16.54
C GLU A 110 -8.83 6.21 16.72
N SER A 111 -8.49 6.59 17.96
CA SER A 111 -7.31 7.40 18.27
C SER A 111 -5.97 6.76 17.92
N ASP A 112 -5.94 5.42 17.83
CA ASP A 112 -4.74 4.64 17.50
C ASP A 112 -4.61 4.43 15.98
N CYS A 113 -5.61 4.87 15.23
CA CYS A 113 -5.70 4.76 13.78
C CYS A 113 -5.41 6.11 13.12
N THR A 114 -4.77 6.09 11.95
CA THR A 114 -4.60 7.26 11.10
C THR A 114 -5.25 7.00 9.75
N HIS A 115 -6.20 7.86 9.37
CA HIS A 115 -6.87 7.80 8.08
C HIS A 115 -6.13 8.63 7.02
N SER A 116 -6.14 8.16 5.77
CA SER A 116 -5.78 9.03 4.64
C SER A 116 -6.80 10.17 4.49
N PRO A 117 -6.44 11.30 3.83
CA PRO A 117 -7.38 12.39 3.55
C PRO A 117 -8.71 11.93 2.91
N ALA A 118 -8.65 11.15 1.83
CA ALA A 118 -9.82 10.54 1.18
C ALA A 118 -10.47 9.39 1.98
N LYS A 119 -9.97 9.09 3.19
CA LYS A 119 -10.40 7.96 4.06
C LYS A 119 -10.31 6.55 3.46
N GLY A 120 -9.77 6.39 2.24
CA GLY A 120 -9.51 5.10 1.59
C GLY A 120 -8.50 4.18 2.30
N TRP A 121 -7.73 4.71 3.25
CA TRP A 121 -6.76 3.93 4.02
C TRP A 121 -6.91 4.14 5.51
N VAL A 122 -6.85 3.04 6.27
CA VAL A 122 -6.68 3.04 7.72
C VAL A 122 -5.29 2.50 8.05
N LYS A 123 -4.48 3.26 8.78
CA LYS A 123 -3.12 2.90 9.19
C LYS A 123 -3.06 2.72 10.70
N MET A 124 -2.42 1.66 11.16
CA MET A 124 -2.28 1.38 12.59
C MET A 124 -1.01 0.57 12.88
N ASN A 125 -0.48 0.72 14.08
CA ASN A 125 0.63 -0.09 14.58
C ASN A 125 0.08 -1.11 15.57
N VAL A 126 0.31 -2.40 15.31
CA VAL A 126 -0.19 -3.49 16.16
C VAL A 126 0.90 -4.51 16.43
N PRO A 127 0.94 -5.15 17.61
CA PRO A 127 1.77 -6.32 17.85
C PRO A 127 1.36 -7.49 16.94
N VAL A 128 2.33 -8.28 16.49
CA VAL A 128 2.09 -9.47 15.66
C VAL A 128 1.05 -10.39 16.27
N GLY A 129 1.12 -10.66 17.58
CA GLY A 129 0.15 -11.55 18.23
C GLY A 129 -1.30 -11.06 18.12
N LYS A 130 -1.50 -9.74 18.10
CA LYS A 130 -2.83 -9.14 17.87
C LYS A 130 -3.21 -9.19 16.40
N ALA A 131 -2.28 -8.90 15.49
CA ALA A 131 -2.54 -9.02 14.05
C ALA A 131 -2.92 -10.45 13.64
N GLU A 132 -2.26 -11.46 14.20
CA GLU A 132 -2.57 -12.87 13.97
C GLU A 132 -3.99 -13.25 14.40
N GLN A 133 -4.47 -12.69 15.52
CA GLN A 133 -5.84 -12.89 16.00
C GLN A 133 -6.87 -12.23 15.09
N MET A 134 -6.62 -10.99 14.70
CA MET A 134 -7.53 -10.20 13.85
C MET A 134 -7.69 -10.79 12.44
N LEU A 135 -6.60 -11.31 11.89
CA LEU A 135 -6.48 -11.71 10.49
C LEU A 135 -6.49 -13.23 10.30
N ASP A 136 -6.72 -14.00 11.38
CA ASP A 136 -6.68 -15.47 11.42
C ASP A 136 -5.49 -16.03 10.59
N THR A 137 -4.28 -15.64 11.01
CA THR A 137 -3.05 -15.92 10.26
C THR A 137 -1.85 -16.19 11.18
N LYS A 138 -0.72 -16.54 10.57
CA LYS A 138 0.58 -16.65 11.23
C LYS A 138 1.64 -15.83 10.51
N TYR A 139 2.32 -14.98 11.27
CA TYR A 139 3.43 -14.19 10.78
C TYR A 139 4.75 -14.93 11.02
N HIS A 140 5.63 -14.81 10.06
CA HIS A 140 6.95 -15.42 10.11
C HIS A 140 8.03 -14.40 9.78
N VAL A 141 9.22 -14.64 10.33
CA VAL A 141 10.44 -13.96 9.93
C VAL A 141 10.97 -14.64 8.67
N TRP A 142 11.14 -13.86 7.60
CA TRP A 142 11.64 -14.32 6.32
C TRP A 142 12.98 -13.65 6.02
N LYS A 143 13.87 -14.38 5.34
CA LYS A 143 15.14 -13.86 4.86
C LYS A 143 15.26 -14.01 3.35
N HIS A 144 15.73 -12.95 2.69
CA HIS A 144 16.06 -12.98 1.28
C HIS A 144 17.45 -13.62 1.10
N THR A 145 17.57 -14.63 0.24
CA THR A 145 18.79 -15.45 0.13
C THR A 145 19.95 -14.74 -0.56
N ILE A 146 19.66 -13.75 -1.41
CA ILE A 146 20.69 -13.03 -2.19
C ILE A 146 21.27 -11.87 -1.38
N ASP A 147 20.39 -10.96 -0.94
CA ASP A 147 20.81 -9.70 -0.31
C ASP A 147 20.86 -9.79 1.23
N GLY A 148 20.26 -10.83 1.81
CA GLY A 148 20.24 -11.06 3.25
C GLY A 148 19.16 -10.29 4.03
N ASP A 149 18.33 -9.49 3.35
CA ASP A 149 17.22 -8.73 3.95
C ASP A 149 16.28 -9.60 4.77
N VAL A 150 15.77 -9.05 5.87
CA VAL A 150 14.83 -9.72 6.77
C VAL A 150 13.53 -8.94 6.90
N LEU A 151 12.39 -9.62 6.81
CA LEU A 151 11.06 -9.03 7.01
C LEU A 151 10.12 -9.97 7.75
N VAL A 152 9.09 -9.39 8.37
CA VAL A 152 8.01 -10.11 9.05
C VAL A 152 6.76 -10.08 8.17
N ARG A 153 6.34 -11.25 7.64
CA ARG A 153 5.21 -11.37 6.70
C ARG A 153 4.48 -12.71 6.88
N THR A 154 3.28 -12.76 6.32
CA THR A 154 2.47 -13.97 6.15
C THR A 154 2.23 -14.24 4.66
N THR A 155 1.87 -15.46 4.30
CA THR A 155 1.52 -15.84 2.92
C THR A 155 0.02 -15.88 2.67
N SER A 156 -0.81 -15.83 3.72
CA SER A 156 -2.26 -15.76 3.57
C SER A 156 -2.93 -15.20 4.81
N TYR A 157 -4.08 -14.55 4.66
CA TYR A 157 -4.91 -14.12 5.79
C TYR A 157 -6.39 -14.20 5.47
N SER A 158 -7.20 -14.22 6.52
CA SER A 158 -8.66 -14.29 6.46
C SER A 158 -9.28 -13.10 7.17
N LEU A 159 -10.52 -12.80 6.83
CA LEU A 159 -11.33 -11.78 7.49
C LEU A 159 -12.73 -12.34 7.76
N PRO A 160 -13.44 -11.81 8.77
CA PRO A 160 -14.88 -11.99 8.90
C PRO A 160 -15.60 -11.77 7.57
N GLU A 161 -16.55 -12.64 7.21
CA GLU A 161 -17.21 -12.59 5.90
C GLU A 161 -17.85 -11.23 5.59
N HIS A 162 -18.44 -10.55 6.58
CA HIS A 162 -19.06 -9.25 6.40
C HIS A 162 -18.08 -8.12 6.04
N LEU A 163 -16.76 -8.30 6.23
CA LEU A 163 -15.76 -7.29 5.87
C LEU A 163 -15.24 -7.42 4.44
N HIS A 164 -15.55 -8.52 3.74
CA HIS A 164 -15.03 -8.77 2.38
C HIS A 164 -15.50 -7.71 1.38
N GLU A 165 -16.67 -7.10 1.60
CA GLU A 165 -17.18 -6.01 0.76
C GLU A 165 -16.65 -4.62 1.17
N HIS A 166 -16.01 -4.51 2.34
CA HIS A 166 -15.58 -3.25 2.94
C HIS A 166 -14.06 -3.09 3.02
N VAL A 167 -13.30 -4.16 2.73
CA VAL A 167 -11.84 -4.18 2.71
C VAL A 167 -11.39 -4.72 1.36
N GLU A 168 -10.56 -3.98 0.65
CA GLU A 168 -10.01 -4.42 -0.63
C GLU A 168 -8.79 -5.33 -0.42
N PHE A 169 -7.87 -4.92 0.46
CA PHE A 169 -6.73 -5.71 0.91
C PHE A 169 -6.07 -5.06 2.13
N ILE A 170 -5.19 -5.80 2.80
CA ILE A 170 -4.40 -5.31 3.93
C ILE A 170 -2.92 -5.42 3.59
N GLN A 171 -2.17 -4.31 3.64
CA GLN A 171 -0.72 -4.32 3.38
C GLN A 171 0.12 -4.53 4.64
N LEU A 172 1.38 -4.90 4.41
CA LEU A 172 2.33 -5.49 5.37
C LEU A 172 1.90 -6.89 5.86
N THR A 173 1.05 -7.58 5.10
CA THR A 173 0.70 -9.00 5.29
C THR A 173 1.46 -9.87 4.26
N THR A 174 1.07 -9.85 2.99
CA THR A 174 1.49 -10.70 1.87
C THR A 174 2.50 -10.03 0.93
N MET A 175 2.81 -8.75 1.12
CA MET A 175 3.75 -8.03 0.26
C MET A 175 5.21 -8.26 0.68
N PHE A 176 5.97 -9.01 -0.12
CA PHE A 176 7.42 -9.24 0.01
C PHE A 176 8.28 -8.23 -0.79
N GLY A 177 7.78 -7.00 -0.94
CA GLY A 177 8.46 -5.92 -1.64
C GLY A 177 9.72 -5.46 -0.91
N ARG A 178 10.77 -5.16 -1.66
CA ARG A 178 12.05 -4.66 -1.15
C ARG A 178 12.31 -3.26 -1.69
N PHE A 179 12.01 -2.25 -0.88
CA PHE A 179 12.22 -0.86 -1.26
C PHE A 179 13.66 -0.46 -0.95
N HIS A 180 14.54 -0.60 -1.96
CA HIS A 180 15.91 -0.12 -1.87
C HIS A 180 15.95 1.37 -2.20
N ARG A 181 16.84 2.12 -1.53
CA ARG A 181 17.14 3.49 -1.95
C ARG A 181 17.70 3.43 -3.38
N ALA A 182 17.03 4.10 -4.32
CA ALA A 182 17.56 4.29 -5.65
C ALA A 182 18.92 4.99 -5.54
N ARG A 183 19.96 4.39 -6.13
CA ARG A 183 21.26 5.05 -6.28
C ARG A 183 21.17 5.99 -7.46
N SER A 184 21.71 7.20 -7.32
CA SER A 184 21.83 8.14 -8.43
C SER A 184 22.57 7.45 -9.58
N GLN A 185 21.99 7.47 -10.78
CA GLN A 185 22.65 7.09 -12.02
C GLN A 185 23.35 8.28 -12.68
N ILE A 186 23.39 9.44 -12.02
CA ILE A 186 24.12 10.61 -12.52
C ILE A 186 25.60 10.30 -12.45
N SER A 187 26.20 9.98 -13.59
CA SER A 187 27.63 10.06 -13.81
C SER A 187 27.95 11.49 -14.26
N ILE A 188 28.84 12.18 -13.55
CA ILE A 188 29.48 13.37 -14.10
C ILE A 188 30.42 12.83 -15.18
N LEU A 189 30.11 13.10 -16.45
CA LEU A 189 31.07 12.90 -17.52
C LEU A 189 32.13 13.98 -17.30
N GLU A 190 33.31 13.56 -16.86
CA GLU A 190 34.49 14.41 -16.98
C GLU A 190 34.67 14.62 -18.48
N ASP A 191 34.56 15.87 -18.93
CA ASP A 191 34.85 16.24 -20.30
C ASP A 191 36.25 15.68 -20.59
N ALA A 192 36.31 14.70 -21.51
CA ALA A 192 37.59 14.23 -22.01
C ALA A 192 38.35 15.47 -22.47
N GLU A 193 39.60 15.64 -22.03
CA GLU A 193 40.46 16.69 -22.57
C GLU A 193 40.28 16.68 -24.08
N GLU A 194 39.68 17.75 -24.62
CA GLU A 194 39.63 17.96 -26.06
C GLU A 194 41.07 17.97 -26.52
N ASN A 195 41.53 16.84 -27.01
CA ASN A 195 42.74 16.74 -27.79
C ASN A 195 42.49 17.75 -28.92
N PRO A 196 43.22 18.88 -28.99
CA PRO A 196 42.80 20.00 -29.80
C PRO A 196 42.60 19.49 -31.20
N ALA A 197 41.34 19.45 -31.63
CA ALA A 197 40.98 19.08 -32.98
C ALA A 197 41.88 19.94 -33.87
N SER A 198 42.68 19.28 -34.70
CA SER A 198 43.38 19.96 -35.80
C SER A 198 42.37 20.88 -36.44
N THR A 199 42.55 22.19 -36.28
CA THR A 199 41.67 23.20 -36.85
C THR A 199 41.84 23.13 -38.36
N ASN A 200 41.16 22.19 -39.00
CA ASN A 200 41.06 22.13 -40.45
C ASN A 200 40.21 23.32 -40.85
N THR A 201 40.91 24.43 -41.11
CA THR A 201 40.36 25.67 -41.64
C THR A 201 40.16 25.50 -43.14
N GLU A 202 39.59 24.38 -43.58
CA GLU A 202 39.31 24.14 -44.98
C GLU A 202 37.97 24.78 -45.31
N LYS A 203 38.05 25.94 -45.96
CA LYS A 203 36.88 26.63 -46.51
C LYS A 203 36.26 25.77 -47.59
N ILE A 204 34.98 25.47 -47.46
CA ILE A 204 34.23 24.78 -48.50
C ILE A 204 33.92 25.81 -49.58
N VAL A 205 34.48 25.62 -50.78
CA VAL A 205 34.29 26.53 -51.91
C VAL A 205 33.28 25.94 -52.87
N ASP A 206 32.22 26.69 -53.17
CA ASP A 206 31.25 26.32 -54.19
C ASP A 206 31.89 26.43 -55.59
N ALA A 207 31.97 25.32 -56.31
CA ALA A 207 32.70 25.25 -57.58
C ALA A 207 32.05 26.04 -58.74
N LYS A 208 30.81 26.52 -58.60
CA LYS A 208 30.10 27.27 -59.66
C LYS A 208 30.07 28.77 -59.41
N THR A 209 30.05 29.18 -58.15
CA THR A 209 29.90 30.58 -57.75
C THR A 209 31.16 31.15 -57.11
N GLY A 210 32.14 30.31 -56.75
CA GLY A 210 33.41 30.71 -56.15
C GLY A 210 33.28 31.29 -54.74
N THR A 211 32.12 31.17 -54.12
CA THR A 211 31.89 31.68 -52.76
C THR A 211 32.40 30.65 -51.76
N ALA A 212 33.20 31.11 -50.80
CA ALA A 212 33.81 30.27 -49.77
C ALA A 212 33.10 30.51 -48.44
N VAL A 213 32.54 29.45 -47.85
CA VAL A 213 31.91 29.49 -46.52
C VAL A 213 32.76 28.74 -45.51
N ASP A 214 32.87 29.30 -44.32
CA ASP A 214 33.58 28.68 -43.20
C ASP A 214 32.67 27.65 -42.53
N ALA A 215 33.18 26.44 -42.30
CA ALA A 215 32.41 25.31 -41.79
C ALA A 215 32.32 25.30 -40.25
N SER A 216 32.52 26.44 -39.61
CA SER A 216 32.65 26.58 -38.16
C SER A 216 31.37 26.35 -37.35
N CYS A 217 30.26 25.92 -37.98
CA CYS A 217 28.97 25.66 -37.32
C CYS A 217 28.22 24.40 -37.82
N LEU A 218 28.92 23.37 -38.31
CA LEU A 218 28.32 22.05 -38.56
C LEU A 218 28.70 21.06 -37.45
#